data_AF-A0A4Y4JZ78-F1
#
_entry.id   AF-A0A4Y4JZ78-F1
#
_cell.length_a   1.000
_cell.length_b   1.000
_cell.length_c   1.000
_cell.angle_alpha   90.00
_cell.angle_beta   90.00
_cell.angle_gamma   90.00
#
_symmetry.space_group_name_H-M   'P 1'
#
loop_
_entity.id
_entity.type
_entity.pdbx_description
1 polymer ?
#
loop_
_entity_poly.entity_id
_entity_poly.type
_entity_poly.pdbx_seq_one_letter_code
_entity_poly.pdbx_strand_id
1 'polypeptide(L)'
;MSETSAQRRLRNDSRTAAVAAHERVALPTSKAEALLRTLRAGETVLALYRAGMGYAALTVDALILLSGDAPTRVPRPLAILSPAHGAKRRVDVSVNGRRIGLWGSQLDASGELIERAGKRVPDPLAEDWRTARAAAGENITLPHDFKKVLLEELGSEEVVRAVYHNGWGYAVLTRNGLILLRNLLAPRATRVPVPLRILRRTYGMLNSAEVLADGKPHKLHGSKLDPKGELLEAVGEVLPPDSPLRPGRGTRFSTWIRRHPVLVAVAAAGVLSAGLYPGSSGEEAVAQAPAEHALLVSDFNGISLTAAAAKARLQPWQTVSAADASSSQRPVNPTATGWQVCFQSPSQGEAVRPSIGMLTLYAVPEEEACPTWLHGPRRIVMPDLVGERFDHASRTLSALGFDRTVNFHAHNAKRLDEEPQDLADWRVCRQHPEPDTEVQTGTQIDLWLIGLGAPCTEPSSEPKPQPKPKPEPKPKPEPRPQPSYGTASGGGTTGGGRTSGGSAGSGGVPGGGTTSGGSSGGSGGSTSGGTGGSGGQTGIGFGQYCSPVGATATTADGRPAKCFMGKDGKARWGYNSG
;
A
#
# COMPACT_ATOMS: atom_id res chain seq x y z
N MET A 1 17.70 27.90 10.39
CA MET A 1 17.63 27.35 11.77
C MET A 1 18.92 27.71 12.47
N SER A 2 18.85 28.35 13.64
CA SER A 2 20.03 28.64 14.45
C SER A 2 20.71 27.34 14.90
N GLU A 3 22.04 27.36 14.93
CA GLU A 3 22.84 26.24 15.41
C GLU A 3 22.49 25.91 16.87
N THR A 4 22.26 24.62 17.16
CA THR A 4 21.95 24.17 18.52
C THR A 4 23.21 24.21 19.41
N SER A 5 23.04 24.35 20.72
CA SER A 5 24.16 24.30 21.68
C SER A 5 24.95 22.99 21.58
N ALA A 6 24.26 21.87 21.31
CA ALA A 6 24.86 20.57 21.03
C ALA A 6 25.81 20.61 19.83
N GLN A 7 25.35 21.19 18.72
CA GLN A 7 26.11 21.25 17.47
C GLN A 7 27.33 22.16 17.60
N ARG A 8 27.19 23.30 18.29
CA ARG A 8 28.33 24.18 18.58
C ARG A 8 29.41 23.47 19.42
N ARG A 9 29.01 22.69 20.44
CA ARG A 9 29.96 21.89 21.24
C ARG A 9 30.69 20.85 20.40
N LEU A 10 29.97 20.10 19.56
CA LEU A 10 30.59 19.11 18.68
C LEU A 10 31.52 19.76 17.64
N ARG A 11 31.23 20.98 17.18
CA ARG A 11 32.12 21.72 16.27
C ARG A 11 33.39 22.24 16.94
N ASN A 12 33.32 22.57 18.23
CA ASN A 12 34.45 23.10 18.97
C ASN A 12 35.39 22.00 19.52
N ASP A 13 34.94 20.73 19.60
CA ASP A 13 35.81 19.61 19.96
C ASP A 13 36.49 19.03 18.70
N SER A 14 37.83 19.03 18.68
CA SER A 14 38.63 18.60 17.53
C SER A 14 38.34 17.16 17.10
N ARG A 15 37.85 16.30 18.00
CA ARG A 15 37.51 14.90 17.73
C ARG A 15 36.22 14.75 16.93
N THR A 16 35.34 15.75 16.96
CA THR A 16 34.02 15.72 16.30
C THR A 16 33.82 16.83 15.28
N ALA A 17 34.72 17.82 15.24
CA ALA A 17 34.60 19.02 14.42
C ALA A 17 34.36 18.73 12.94
N ALA A 18 35.14 17.81 12.35
CA ALA A 18 35.02 17.45 10.94
C ALA A 18 33.63 16.89 10.61
N VAL A 19 33.08 16.04 11.48
CA VAL A 19 31.77 15.43 11.29
C VAL A 19 30.66 16.45 11.51
N ALA A 20 30.76 17.27 12.56
CA ALA A 20 29.76 18.29 12.88
C ALA A 20 29.71 19.45 11.86
N ALA A 21 30.77 19.64 11.08
CA ALA A 21 30.78 20.59 9.96
C ALA A 21 29.91 20.10 8.79
N HIS A 22 29.91 18.79 8.50
CA HIS A 22 29.26 18.22 7.32
C HIS A 22 27.91 17.59 7.61
N GLU A 23 27.73 17.01 8.80
CA GLU A 23 26.50 16.31 9.15
C GLU A 23 25.43 17.24 9.75
N ARG A 24 24.22 17.12 9.20
CA ARG A 24 23.01 17.75 9.74
C ARG A 24 22.25 16.88 10.76
N VAL A 25 22.84 15.77 11.22
CA VAL A 25 22.17 14.91 12.21
C VAL A 25 22.06 15.68 13.53
N ALA A 26 20.85 16.16 13.81
CA ALA A 26 20.53 16.84 15.06
C ALA A 26 20.60 15.83 16.22
N LEU A 27 21.75 15.78 16.89
CA LEU A 27 21.93 15.09 18.17
C LEU A 27 21.35 15.97 19.29
N PRO A 28 20.50 15.41 20.18
CA PRO A 28 20.14 16.09 21.41
C PRO A 28 21.38 16.43 22.24
N THR A 29 21.34 17.54 22.98
CA THR A 29 22.47 18.01 23.80
C THR A 29 23.00 16.95 24.76
N SER A 30 22.11 16.22 25.42
CA SER A 30 22.50 15.12 26.33
C SER A 30 23.27 14.00 25.62
N LYS A 31 22.93 13.71 24.36
CA LYS A 31 23.61 12.68 23.55
C LYS A 31 24.95 13.17 23.02
N ALA A 32 25.06 14.46 22.66
CA ALA A 32 26.34 15.07 22.30
C ALA A 32 27.32 15.04 23.49
N GLU A 33 26.87 15.40 24.69
CA GLU A 33 27.69 15.33 25.91
C GLU A 33 28.09 13.90 26.28
N ALA A 34 27.18 12.94 26.13
CA ALA A 34 27.47 11.54 26.37
C ALA A 34 28.52 11.00 25.37
N LEU A 35 28.44 11.41 24.10
CA LEU A 35 29.44 11.08 23.08
C LEU A 35 30.82 11.64 23.46
N LEU A 36 30.91 12.94 23.76
CA LEU A 36 32.17 13.60 24.09
C LEU A 36 32.86 13.00 25.33
N ARG A 37 32.09 12.57 26.32
CA ARG A 37 32.59 11.86 27.51
C ARG A 37 33.05 10.44 27.22
N THR A 38 32.48 9.79 26.20
CA THR A 38 32.79 8.40 25.83
C THR A 38 34.00 8.29 24.90
N LEU A 39 34.28 9.35 24.14
CA LEU A 39 35.44 9.42 23.25
C LEU A 39 36.74 9.40 24.05
N ARG A 40 37.68 8.54 23.64
CA ARG A 40 39.02 8.49 24.23
C ARG A 40 39.89 9.64 23.71
N ALA A 41 41.03 9.88 24.37
CA ALA A 41 42.02 10.84 23.89
C ALA A 41 42.56 10.37 22.52
N GLY A 42 42.61 11.29 21.54
CA GLY A 42 43.07 10.99 20.17
C GLY A 42 42.05 10.29 19.27
N GLU A 43 40.90 9.88 19.79
CA GLU A 43 39.86 9.23 19.00
C GLU A 43 39.03 10.25 18.21
N THR A 44 38.90 10.05 16.91
CA THR A 44 38.08 10.91 16.03
C THR A 44 36.80 10.20 15.59
N VAL A 45 35.70 10.95 15.53
CA VAL A 45 34.44 10.47 14.96
C VAL A 45 34.53 10.59 13.45
N LEU A 46 34.18 9.52 12.74
CA LEU A 46 34.18 9.42 11.28
C LEU A 46 32.80 9.72 10.67
N ALA A 47 31.73 9.29 11.34
CA ALA A 47 30.35 9.46 10.87
C ALA A 47 29.34 9.32 12.03
N LEU A 48 28.17 9.94 11.89
CA LEU A 48 27.05 9.78 12.83
C LEU A 48 25.85 9.13 12.14
N TYR A 49 25.20 8.23 12.85
CA TYR A 49 24.07 7.45 12.33
C TYR A 49 22.87 7.58 13.27
N ARG A 50 21.67 7.39 12.71
CA ARG A 50 20.50 7.01 13.49
C ARG A 50 20.53 5.50 13.75
N ALA A 51 20.19 5.10 14.96
CA ALA A 51 20.28 3.72 15.42
C ALA A 51 19.00 3.32 16.18
N GLY A 52 18.00 2.76 15.48
CA GLY A 52 16.69 2.49 16.08
C GLY A 52 16.01 3.78 16.56
N MET A 53 15.75 3.88 17.87
CA MET A 53 15.25 5.12 18.52
C MET A 53 16.38 6.05 19.00
N GLY A 54 17.65 5.68 18.81
CA GLY A 54 18.81 6.43 19.27
C GLY A 54 19.74 6.86 18.14
N TYR A 55 21.00 7.08 18.50
CA TYR A 55 22.07 7.51 17.61
C TYR A 55 23.28 6.59 17.77
N ALA A 56 24.18 6.60 16.79
CA ALA A 56 25.48 5.96 16.90
C ALA A 56 26.57 6.85 16.29
N ALA A 57 27.78 6.75 16.82
CA ALA A 57 28.96 7.41 16.28
C ALA A 57 29.99 6.34 15.90
N LEU A 58 30.42 6.34 14.64
CA LEU A 58 31.51 5.48 14.21
C LEU A 58 32.83 6.23 14.41
N THR A 59 33.79 5.59 15.04
CA THR A 59 35.16 6.09 15.22
C THR A 59 36.16 5.17 14.52
N VAL A 60 37.44 5.52 14.57
CA VAL A 60 38.51 4.67 14.03
C VAL A 60 38.54 3.30 14.73
N ASP A 61 38.23 3.24 16.04
CA ASP A 61 38.40 2.03 16.85
C ASP A 61 37.10 1.31 17.21
N ALA A 62 35.97 2.02 17.21
CA ALA A 62 34.72 1.50 17.75
C ALA A 62 33.47 2.11 17.10
N LEU A 63 32.33 1.45 17.31
CA LEU A 63 31.01 2.04 17.17
C LEU A 63 30.47 2.38 18.57
N ILE A 64 30.15 3.63 18.81
CA ILE A 64 29.57 4.11 20.07
C ILE A 64 28.06 4.26 19.87
N LEU A 65 27.27 3.42 20.52
CA LEU A 65 25.81 3.51 20.54
C LEU A 65 25.37 4.46 21.63
N LEU A 66 24.54 5.43 21.27
CA LEU A 66 23.98 6.46 22.15
C LEU A 66 22.49 6.17 22.46
N SER A 67 22.12 4.88 22.52
CA SER A 67 20.79 4.41 22.91
C SER A 67 20.71 4.21 24.44
N GLY A 68 19.70 4.79 25.10
CA GLY A 68 19.53 4.72 26.56
C GLY A 68 20.38 5.71 27.36
N ASP A 69 20.52 5.47 28.68
CA ASP A 69 21.18 6.40 29.61
C ASP A 69 22.72 6.30 29.58
N ALA A 70 23.25 5.12 29.26
CA ALA A 70 24.68 4.86 29.19
C ALA A 70 25.10 4.51 27.74
N PRO A 71 26.08 5.23 27.16
CA PRO A 71 26.64 4.88 25.86
C PRO A 71 27.25 3.47 25.88
N THR A 72 27.01 2.68 24.84
CA THR A 72 27.61 1.35 24.67
C THR A 72 28.69 1.41 23.60
N ARG A 73 29.92 1.03 23.94
CA ARG A 73 31.06 1.02 23.01
C ARG A 73 31.26 -0.39 22.45
N VAL A 74 31.27 -0.52 21.12
CA VAL A 74 31.45 -1.78 20.41
C VAL A 74 32.78 -1.74 19.64
N PRO A 75 33.81 -2.50 20.04
CA PRO A 75 35.10 -2.47 19.35
C PRO A 75 34.99 -3.03 17.92
N ARG A 76 35.86 -2.55 17.03
CA ARG A 76 36.05 -3.12 15.69
C ARG A 76 36.85 -4.45 15.74
N PRO A 77 36.70 -5.35 14.75
CA PRO A 77 35.80 -5.24 13.60
C PRO A 77 34.34 -5.45 14.00
N LEU A 78 33.44 -4.62 13.48
CA LEU A 78 32.00 -4.78 13.66
C LEU A 78 31.51 -6.05 12.96
N ALA A 79 30.50 -6.71 13.53
CA ALA A 79 29.83 -7.84 12.87
C ALA A 79 28.74 -7.33 11.93
N ILE A 80 29.03 -7.20 10.63
CA ILE A 80 28.08 -6.71 9.63
C ILE A 80 27.13 -7.83 9.24
N LEU A 81 25.85 -7.70 9.59
CA LEU A 81 24.80 -8.68 9.31
C LEU A 81 24.18 -8.49 7.93
N SER A 82 24.08 -7.26 7.45
CA SER A 82 23.55 -6.95 6.13
C SER A 82 24.18 -5.66 5.60
N PRO A 83 24.59 -5.64 4.33
CA PRO A 83 25.14 -4.44 3.71
C PRO A 83 24.07 -3.36 3.53
N ALA A 84 24.50 -2.18 3.10
CA ALA A 84 23.64 -1.03 2.88
C ALA A 84 22.50 -1.34 1.91
N HIS A 85 21.26 -1.36 2.41
CA HIS A 85 20.08 -1.75 1.63
C HIS A 85 18.93 -0.74 1.75
N GLY A 86 18.04 -0.78 0.76
CA GLY A 86 16.84 0.07 0.68
C GLY A 86 17.11 1.54 0.43
N ALA A 87 16.04 2.35 0.37
CA ALA A 87 16.11 3.78 0.05
C ALA A 87 16.90 4.60 1.10
N LYS A 88 16.99 4.11 2.34
CA LYS A 88 17.74 4.75 3.43
C LYS A 88 19.18 4.22 3.59
N ARG A 89 19.61 3.30 2.72
CA ARG A 89 20.95 2.66 2.78
C ARG A 89 21.29 2.15 4.18
N ARG A 90 20.33 1.45 4.78
CA ARG A 90 20.47 0.94 6.15
C ARG A 90 21.51 -0.18 6.18
N VAL A 91 22.46 -0.12 7.10
CA VAL A 91 23.40 -1.20 7.40
C VAL A 91 22.99 -1.83 8.72
N ASP A 92 22.92 -3.16 8.78
CA ASP A 92 22.63 -3.85 10.04
C ASP A 92 23.89 -4.47 10.61
N VAL A 93 24.13 -4.21 11.90
CA VAL A 93 25.27 -4.73 12.65
C VAL A 93 24.78 -5.56 13.84
N SER A 94 25.56 -6.56 14.24
CA SER A 94 25.34 -7.30 15.48
C SER A 94 26.12 -6.66 16.62
N VAL A 95 25.41 -6.29 17.68
CA VAL A 95 26.00 -5.77 18.92
C VAL A 95 25.51 -6.63 20.07
N ASN A 96 26.42 -7.38 20.69
CA ASN A 96 26.11 -8.32 21.76
C ASN A 96 24.97 -9.30 21.37
N GLY A 97 25.01 -9.80 20.13
CA GLY A 97 23.99 -10.69 19.58
C GLY A 97 22.70 -10.01 19.10
N ARG A 98 22.54 -8.70 19.32
CA ARG A 98 21.35 -7.95 18.91
C ARG A 98 21.59 -7.23 17.58
N ARG A 99 20.62 -7.31 16.66
CA ARG A 99 20.62 -6.58 15.39
C ARG A 99 20.31 -5.09 15.63
N ILE A 100 21.21 -4.22 15.19
CA ILE A 100 21.03 -2.77 15.21
C ILE A 100 21.13 -2.26 13.78
N GLY A 101 20.08 -1.58 13.32
CA GLY A 101 20.08 -0.89 12.04
C GLY A 101 20.66 0.51 12.17
N LEU A 102 21.56 0.86 11.26
CA LEU A 102 22.26 2.14 11.20
C LEU A 102 21.97 2.80 9.86
N TRP A 103 21.54 4.06 9.88
CA TRP A 103 21.22 4.80 8.65
C TRP A 103 21.33 6.31 8.86
N GLY A 104 21.30 7.05 7.75
CA GLY A 104 21.13 8.51 7.76
C GLY A 104 22.38 9.34 8.07
N SER A 105 23.57 8.74 7.97
CA SER A 105 24.82 9.53 7.92
C SER A 105 24.92 10.24 6.58
N GLN A 106 25.35 11.50 6.59
CA GLN A 106 25.63 12.26 5.36
C GLN A 106 27.03 12.00 4.83
N LEU A 107 27.99 11.73 5.73
CA LEU A 107 29.36 11.39 5.39
C LEU A 107 29.50 9.93 4.94
N ASP A 108 28.61 9.05 5.39
CA ASP A 108 28.51 7.66 4.95
C ASP A 108 27.16 7.38 4.27
N ALA A 109 26.81 8.19 3.25
CA ALA A 109 25.55 8.05 2.55
C ALA A 109 25.39 6.68 1.86
N SER A 110 26.50 6.03 1.48
CA SER A 110 26.51 4.69 0.88
C SER A 110 26.54 3.55 1.90
N GLY A 111 26.96 3.79 3.15
CA GLY A 111 27.20 2.75 4.16
C GLY A 111 28.58 2.07 4.04
N GLU A 112 29.45 2.53 3.14
CA GLU A 112 30.76 1.93 2.89
C GLU A 112 31.76 2.13 4.05
N LEU A 113 31.66 3.23 4.79
CA LEU A 113 32.54 3.45 5.96
C LEU A 113 32.22 2.43 7.04
N ILE A 114 30.94 2.20 7.33
CA ILE A 114 30.56 1.20 8.33
C ILE A 114 30.80 -0.24 7.85
N GLU A 115 30.62 -0.53 6.56
CA GLU A 115 30.96 -1.85 6.01
C GLU A 115 32.46 -2.15 6.12
N ARG A 116 33.33 -1.18 5.78
CA ARG A 116 34.79 -1.28 5.99
C ARG A 116 35.17 -1.32 7.47
N ALA A 117 34.31 -0.84 8.36
CA ALA A 117 34.52 -0.90 9.78
C ALA A 117 34.35 -2.31 10.37
N GLY A 118 33.73 -3.23 9.62
CA GLY A 118 33.42 -4.56 10.08
C GLY A 118 33.85 -5.70 9.17
N LYS A 119 33.53 -6.91 9.64
CA LYS A 119 33.60 -8.15 8.87
C LYS A 119 32.16 -8.58 8.59
N ARG A 120 31.86 -8.94 7.34
CA ARG A 120 30.57 -9.55 7.03
C ARG A 120 30.47 -10.88 7.76
N VAL A 121 29.43 -11.00 8.58
CA VAL A 121 29.02 -12.29 9.13
C VAL A 121 28.29 -12.99 7.98
N PRO A 122 28.75 -14.17 7.55
CA PRO A 122 28.04 -14.91 6.53
C PRO A 122 26.59 -15.12 6.94
N ASP A 123 25.67 -14.93 6.00
CA ASP A 123 24.28 -15.23 6.25
C ASP A 123 24.13 -16.76 6.26
N PRO A 124 23.79 -17.40 7.40
CA PRO A 124 23.69 -18.86 7.45
C PRO A 124 22.63 -19.39 6.48
N LEU A 125 21.64 -18.57 6.08
CA LEU A 125 20.68 -18.98 5.04
C LEU A 125 21.22 -18.88 3.61
N ALA A 126 22.24 -18.07 3.38
CA ALA A 126 22.88 -17.99 2.06
C ALA A 126 23.89 -19.13 1.86
N GLU A 127 24.49 -19.64 2.94
CA GLU A 127 25.42 -20.76 2.89
C GLU A 127 24.72 -22.12 2.81
N ASP A 128 23.54 -22.26 3.40
CA ASP A 128 22.76 -23.50 3.30
C ASP A 128 22.03 -23.57 1.95
N TRP A 129 22.34 -24.59 1.14
CA TRP A 129 21.77 -24.80 -0.19
C TRP A 129 20.22 -24.90 -0.18
N ARG A 130 19.64 -25.36 0.93
CA ARG A 130 18.18 -25.47 1.11
C ARG A 130 17.51 -24.11 1.16
N THR A 131 18.23 -23.07 1.56
CA THR A 131 17.69 -21.71 1.74
C THR A 131 18.33 -20.68 0.82
N ALA A 132 19.48 -20.97 0.20
CA ALA A 132 20.26 -20.04 -0.60
C ALA A 132 19.45 -19.38 -1.72
N ARG A 133 18.63 -20.17 -2.44
CA ARG A 133 17.76 -19.63 -3.51
C ARG A 133 16.72 -18.64 -2.97
N ALA A 134 16.11 -18.96 -1.84
CA ALA A 134 15.15 -18.07 -1.19
C ALA A 134 15.84 -16.81 -0.66
N ALA A 135 16.99 -16.96 0.00
CA ALA A 135 17.78 -15.84 0.52
C ALA A 135 18.25 -14.88 -0.59
N ALA A 136 18.59 -15.38 -1.78
CA ALA A 136 18.98 -14.55 -2.92
C ALA A 136 17.79 -13.81 -3.58
N GLY A 137 16.61 -14.43 -3.59
CA GLY A 137 15.42 -13.88 -4.26
C GLY A 137 14.57 -12.96 -3.40
N GLU A 138 14.52 -13.24 -2.09
CA GLU A 138 13.68 -12.54 -1.13
C GLU A 138 14.35 -11.28 -0.59
N ASN A 139 13.57 -10.21 -0.42
CA ASN A 139 14.04 -9.01 0.27
C ASN A 139 13.83 -9.09 1.80
N ILE A 140 13.27 -10.21 2.28
CA ILE A 140 12.88 -10.38 3.67
C ILE A 140 14.08 -10.92 4.47
N THR A 141 14.63 -10.08 5.34
CA THR A 141 15.71 -10.51 6.24
C THR A 141 15.13 -11.12 7.51
N LEU A 142 15.30 -12.43 7.68
CA LEU A 142 14.99 -13.12 8.93
C LEU A 142 15.96 -12.70 10.06
N PRO A 143 15.47 -12.45 11.28
CA PRO A 143 16.31 -12.36 12.48
C PRO A 143 17.21 -13.59 12.64
N HIS A 144 18.43 -13.41 13.14
CA HIS A 144 19.43 -14.49 13.24
C HIS A 144 18.90 -15.72 14.00
N ASP A 145 18.22 -15.50 15.12
CA ASP A 145 17.64 -16.59 15.91
C ASP A 145 16.54 -17.36 15.13
N PHE A 146 15.76 -16.67 14.30
CA PHE A 146 14.80 -17.33 13.40
C PHE A 146 15.49 -18.12 12.29
N LYS A 147 16.67 -17.68 11.81
CA LYS A 147 17.46 -18.43 10.84
C LYS A 147 17.93 -19.76 11.42
N LYS A 148 18.44 -19.73 12.66
CA LYS A 148 18.90 -20.94 13.37
C LYS A 148 17.75 -21.93 13.55
N VAL A 149 16.63 -21.48 14.10
CA VAL A 149 15.44 -22.32 14.33
C VAL A 149 14.85 -22.84 13.01
N LEU A 150 14.90 -22.05 11.94
CA LEU A 150 14.49 -22.52 10.62
C LEU A 150 15.39 -23.64 10.10
N LEU A 151 16.71 -23.48 10.19
CA LEU A 151 17.68 -24.49 9.71
C LEU A 151 17.59 -25.80 10.49
N GLU A 152 17.27 -25.74 11.78
CA GLU A 152 17.00 -26.89 12.65
C GLU A 152 15.68 -27.60 12.29
N GLU A 153 14.64 -26.84 11.90
CA GLU A 153 13.34 -27.41 11.53
C GLU A 153 13.32 -27.98 10.10
N LEU A 154 14.16 -27.47 9.19
CA LEU A 154 14.22 -27.95 7.81
C LEU A 154 14.77 -29.38 7.74
N GLY A 155 14.07 -30.25 7.00
CA GLY A 155 14.60 -31.58 6.65
C GLY A 155 15.86 -31.48 5.79
N SER A 156 16.66 -32.56 5.73
CA SER A 156 17.94 -32.57 5.00
C SER A 156 17.81 -32.26 3.51
N GLU A 157 16.68 -32.61 2.89
CA GLU A 157 16.38 -32.37 1.46
C GLU A 157 15.34 -31.27 1.23
N GLU A 158 14.93 -30.57 2.30
CA GLU A 158 13.80 -29.67 2.25
C GLU A 158 14.22 -28.25 1.83
N VAL A 159 13.91 -27.90 0.57
CA VAL A 159 14.23 -26.57 0.02
C VAL A 159 13.12 -25.55 0.33
N VAL A 160 13.53 -24.36 0.78
CA VAL A 160 12.67 -23.19 0.97
C VAL A 160 12.32 -22.59 -0.40
N ARG A 161 11.01 -22.41 -0.64
CA ARG A 161 10.47 -21.86 -1.88
C ARG A 161 10.14 -20.37 -1.79
N ALA A 162 9.61 -19.93 -0.65
CA ALA A 162 9.18 -18.55 -0.43
C ALA A 162 9.18 -18.20 1.07
N VAL A 163 9.36 -16.93 1.40
CA VAL A 163 9.26 -16.40 2.78
C VAL A 163 8.19 -15.32 2.82
N TYR A 164 7.30 -15.40 3.80
CA TYR A 164 6.22 -14.43 4.02
C TYR A 164 6.33 -13.82 5.42
N HIS A 165 5.81 -12.61 5.57
CA HIS A 165 5.53 -12.00 6.87
C HIS A 165 4.10 -12.29 7.32
N ASN A 166 3.88 -12.55 8.61
CA ASN A 166 2.53 -12.78 9.15
C ASN A 166 2.09 -11.77 10.23
N GLY A 167 2.71 -10.58 10.21
CA GLY A 167 2.46 -9.49 11.16
C GLY A 167 3.27 -9.59 12.46
N TRP A 168 3.40 -10.79 13.04
CA TRP A 168 4.10 -11.02 14.32
C TRP A 168 5.33 -11.93 14.22
N GLY A 169 5.63 -12.41 13.03
CA GLY A 169 6.72 -13.32 12.74
C GLY A 169 6.79 -13.59 11.24
N TYR A 170 7.22 -14.80 10.90
CA TYR A 170 7.49 -15.20 9.53
C TYR A 170 6.83 -16.55 9.24
N ALA A 171 6.57 -16.81 7.97
CA ALA A 171 6.13 -18.09 7.47
C ALA A 171 7.03 -18.48 6.31
N VAL A 172 7.56 -19.69 6.33
CA VAL A 172 8.49 -20.19 5.33
C VAL A 172 7.83 -21.35 4.61
N LEU A 173 7.61 -21.18 3.31
CA LEU A 173 6.98 -22.20 2.48
C LEU A 173 8.05 -23.14 1.93
N THR A 174 7.82 -24.43 2.08
CA THR A 174 8.67 -25.51 1.57
C THR A 174 7.85 -26.46 0.69
N ARG A 175 8.45 -27.57 0.26
CA ARG A 175 7.71 -28.66 -0.41
C ARG A 175 6.82 -29.45 0.55
N ASN A 176 7.17 -29.50 1.83
CA ASN A 176 6.50 -30.34 2.83
C ASN A 176 5.46 -29.57 3.65
N GLY A 177 5.29 -28.27 3.41
CA GLY A 177 4.28 -27.44 4.04
C GLY A 177 4.77 -26.04 4.36
N LEU A 178 4.18 -25.46 5.41
CA LEU A 178 4.48 -24.11 5.85
C LEU A 178 5.07 -24.15 7.26
N ILE A 179 6.27 -23.61 7.43
CA ILE A 179 6.92 -23.47 8.73
C ILE A 179 6.61 -22.08 9.28
N LEU A 180 5.86 -22.01 10.37
CA LEU A 180 5.57 -20.75 11.06
C LEU A 180 6.64 -20.46 12.09
N LEU A 181 7.33 -19.35 11.92
CA LEU A 181 8.34 -18.84 12.85
C LEU A 181 7.69 -17.76 13.72
N ARG A 182 7.49 -18.05 15.01
CA ARG A 182 6.81 -17.17 15.97
C ARG A 182 7.68 -16.89 17.19
N ASN A 183 7.26 -15.89 17.96
CA ASN A 183 7.84 -15.46 19.24
C ASN A 183 9.24 -14.83 19.11
N LEU A 184 9.30 -13.50 19.20
CA LEU A 184 10.53 -12.73 19.07
C LEU A 184 11.51 -12.95 20.24
N LEU A 185 11.04 -13.38 21.41
CA LEU A 185 11.89 -13.58 22.60
C LEU A 185 12.47 -14.99 22.67
N ALA A 186 11.69 -15.98 22.25
CA ALA A 186 12.12 -17.37 22.14
C ALA A 186 11.57 -17.95 20.83
N PRO A 187 12.30 -17.75 19.72
CA PRO A 187 11.94 -18.25 18.41
C PRO A 187 11.53 -19.71 18.43
N ARG A 188 10.35 -20.00 17.91
CA ARG A 188 9.84 -21.36 17.72
C ARG A 188 9.37 -21.53 16.29
N ALA A 189 9.74 -22.65 15.70
CA ALA A 189 9.15 -23.14 14.47
C ALA A 189 7.95 -24.03 14.78
N THR A 190 6.91 -23.93 13.96
CA THR A 190 5.77 -24.85 14.00
C THR A 190 5.40 -25.20 12.57
N ARG A 191 5.44 -26.48 12.26
CA ARG A 191 5.15 -26.99 10.92
C ARG A 191 3.65 -27.17 10.72
N VAL A 192 3.15 -26.62 9.63
CA VAL A 192 1.77 -26.79 9.15
C VAL A 192 1.82 -27.79 8.00
N PRO A 193 1.26 -29.00 8.17
CA PRO A 193 1.34 -30.04 7.16
C PRO A 193 0.52 -29.67 5.92
N VAL A 194 0.92 -30.23 4.76
CA VAL A 194 0.14 -30.19 3.52
C VAL A 194 -1.05 -31.18 3.58
N PRO A 195 -2.16 -30.90 2.87
CA PRO A 195 -2.41 -29.69 2.08
C PRO A 195 -2.71 -28.48 2.97
N LEU A 196 -2.13 -27.33 2.63
CA LEU A 196 -2.42 -26.07 3.34
C LEU A 196 -3.86 -25.64 3.08
N ARG A 197 -4.61 -25.30 4.13
CA ARG A 197 -5.99 -24.80 4.00
C ARG A 197 -5.98 -23.30 3.75
N ILE A 198 -6.17 -22.88 2.51
CA ILE A 198 -6.13 -21.47 2.10
C ILE A 198 -7.53 -20.88 2.24
N LEU A 199 -7.69 -19.97 3.19
CA LEU A 199 -8.93 -19.26 3.47
C LEU A 199 -9.18 -18.14 2.45
N ARG A 200 -8.12 -17.54 1.92
CA ARG A 200 -8.21 -16.48 0.92
C ARG A 200 -7.00 -16.49 -0.01
N ARG A 201 -7.27 -16.53 -1.32
CA ARG A 201 -6.26 -16.31 -2.36
C ARG A 201 -5.61 -14.94 -2.19
N THR A 202 -4.39 -14.77 -2.70
CA THR A 202 -3.76 -13.46 -2.68
C THR A 202 -4.62 -12.46 -3.44
N TYR A 203 -5.00 -11.38 -2.77
CA TYR A 203 -5.78 -10.32 -3.38
C TYR A 203 -5.31 -8.94 -2.90
N GLY A 204 -5.57 -7.92 -3.72
CA GLY A 204 -5.39 -6.52 -3.38
C GLY A 204 -3.94 -6.03 -3.51
N MET A 205 -3.75 -4.73 -3.28
CA MET A 205 -2.48 -4.02 -3.46
C MET A 205 -1.32 -4.57 -2.61
N LEU A 206 -1.64 -5.30 -1.53
CA LEU A 206 -0.68 -5.85 -0.57
C LEU A 206 -0.36 -7.33 -0.80
N ASN A 207 -0.96 -7.96 -1.82
CA ASN A 207 -0.77 -9.38 -2.17
C ASN A 207 -0.79 -10.32 -0.95
N SER A 208 -1.83 -10.20 -0.10
CA SER A 208 -1.91 -10.99 1.13
C SER A 208 -2.74 -12.25 0.93
N ALA A 209 -2.23 -13.40 1.34
CA ALA A 209 -2.97 -14.66 1.46
C ALA A 209 -3.43 -14.89 2.90
N GLU A 210 -4.46 -15.69 3.11
CA GLU A 210 -4.87 -16.12 4.45
C GLU A 210 -4.90 -17.65 4.50
N VAL A 211 -4.15 -18.24 5.43
CA VAL A 211 -4.04 -19.69 5.60
C VAL A 211 -4.51 -20.09 6.99
N LEU A 212 -5.12 -21.27 7.12
CA LEU A 212 -5.49 -21.84 8.41
C LEU A 212 -4.33 -22.72 8.92
N ALA A 213 -3.79 -22.37 10.08
CA ALA A 213 -2.76 -23.15 10.77
C ALA A 213 -3.15 -23.32 12.24
N ASP A 214 -3.08 -24.55 12.75
CA ASP A 214 -3.51 -24.89 14.12
C ASP A 214 -4.94 -24.41 14.44
N GLY A 215 -5.84 -24.49 13.45
CA GLY A 215 -7.22 -24.00 13.56
C GLY A 215 -7.35 -22.48 13.63
N LYS A 216 -6.28 -21.71 13.40
CA LYS A 216 -6.28 -20.24 13.46
C LYS A 216 -5.93 -19.63 12.10
N PRO A 217 -6.56 -18.51 11.71
CA PRO A 217 -6.23 -17.80 10.49
C PRO A 217 -4.91 -17.03 10.64
N HIS A 218 -4.01 -17.23 9.68
CA HIS A 218 -2.74 -16.54 9.53
C HIS A 218 -2.73 -15.78 8.20
N LYS A 219 -2.63 -14.46 8.30
CA LYS A 219 -2.48 -13.60 7.14
C LYS A 219 -1.01 -13.56 6.75
N LEU A 220 -0.69 -13.92 5.52
CA LEU A 220 0.66 -13.96 4.96
C LEU A 220 0.83 -12.82 3.97
N HIS A 221 1.97 -12.15 4.01
CA HIS A 221 2.28 -10.97 3.20
C HIS A 221 3.66 -11.08 2.57
N GLY A 222 3.78 -10.61 1.32
CA GLY A 222 5.01 -10.00 0.83
C GLY A 222 6.15 -10.92 0.42
N SER A 223 5.90 -12.17 0.01
CA SER A 223 6.94 -12.94 -0.68
C SER A 223 7.20 -12.34 -2.06
N LYS A 224 8.47 -12.09 -2.39
CA LYS A 224 8.90 -11.64 -3.72
C LYS A 224 9.04 -12.81 -4.69
N LEU A 225 9.32 -14.01 -4.18
CA LEU A 225 9.33 -15.23 -4.97
C LEU A 225 7.93 -15.77 -5.25
N ASP A 226 6.95 -15.38 -4.43
CA ASP A 226 5.55 -15.75 -4.61
C ASP A 226 4.60 -14.53 -4.50
N PRO A 227 4.74 -13.53 -5.39
CA PRO A 227 3.98 -12.29 -5.28
C PRO A 227 2.47 -12.49 -5.52
N LYS A 228 2.07 -13.59 -6.15
CA LYS A 228 0.68 -13.94 -6.47
C LYS A 228 0.18 -15.17 -5.70
N GLY A 229 0.93 -15.65 -4.70
CA GLY A 229 0.49 -16.81 -3.92
C GLY A 229 0.41 -18.11 -4.71
N GLU A 230 0.93 -18.18 -5.95
CA GLU A 230 0.83 -19.35 -6.83
C GLU A 230 1.58 -20.55 -6.24
N LEU A 231 2.75 -20.32 -5.61
CA LEU A 231 3.49 -21.38 -4.91
C LEU A 231 2.74 -21.87 -3.67
N LEU A 232 2.10 -20.95 -2.95
CA LEU A 232 1.27 -21.27 -1.78
C LEU A 232 0.03 -22.07 -2.20
N GLU A 233 -0.65 -21.66 -3.27
CA GLU A 233 -1.81 -22.35 -3.84
C GLU A 233 -1.43 -23.72 -4.39
N ALA A 234 -0.24 -23.89 -4.97
CA ALA A 234 0.21 -25.19 -5.47
C ALA A 234 0.42 -26.25 -4.37
N VAL A 235 0.61 -25.85 -3.12
CA VAL A 235 0.76 -26.79 -1.97
C VAL A 235 -0.48 -26.84 -1.08
N GLY A 236 -1.54 -26.12 -1.45
CA GLY A 236 -2.72 -25.91 -0.63
C GLY A 236 -4.03 -26.14 -1.38
N GLU A 237 -5.09 -26.27 -0.61
CA GLU A 237 -6.46 -26.30 -1.10
C GLU A 237 -7.15 -24.99 -0.73
N VAL A 238 -7.69 -24.30 -1.72
CA VAL A 238 -8.48 -23.10 -1.51
C VAL A 238 -9.85 -23.52 -1.01
N LEU A 239 -10.11 -23.30 0.27
CA LEU A 239 -11.39 -23.62 0.88
C LEU A 239 -12.50 -22.79 0.21
N PRO A 240 -13.69 -23.34 -0.02
CA PRO A 240 -14.77 -22.61 -0.66
C PRO A 240 -15.27 -21.46 0.23
N PRO A 241 -15.88 -20.41 -0.35
CA PRO A 241 -16.29 -19.20 0.39
C PRO A 241 -17.20 -19.42 1.60
N ASP A 242 -18.00 -20.47 1.55
CA ASP A 242 -18.99 -20.93 2.53
C ASP A 242 -18.42 -21.93 3.55
N SER A 243 -17.12 -22.26 3.48
CA SER A 243 -16.51 -23.19 4.43
C SER A 243 -16.67 -22.69 5.88
N PRO A 244 -17.14 -23.54 6.82
CA PRO A 244 -17.29 -23.16 8.24
C PRO A 244 -15.94 -22.85 8.91
N LEU A 245 -14.83 -23.24 8.28
CA LEU A 245 -13.48 -22.94 8.74
C LEU A 245 -13.02 -21.51 8.39
N ARG A 246 -13.74 -20.82 7.49
CA ARG A 246 -13.52 -19.39 7.26
C ARG A 246 -14.09 -18.63 8.44
N PRO A 247 -13.27 -17.88 9.20
CA PRO A 247 -13.78 -17.11 10.32
C PRO A 247 -14.90 -16.20 9.78
N GLY A 248 -16.09 -16.33 10.35
CA GLY A 248 -17.19 -15.42 10.10
C GLY A 248 -16.75 -13.98 10.40
N ARG A 249 -17.45 -13.01 9.82
CA ARG A 249 -17.10 -11.58 9.91
C ARG A 249 -16.85 -11.14 11.37
N GLY A 250 -17.62 -11.67 12.33
CA GLY A 250 -17.48 -11.42 13.77
C GLY A 250 -16.18 -11.95 14.41
N THR A 251 -15.79 -13.21 14.12
CA THR A 251 -14.54 -13.80 14.63
C THR A 251 -13.27 -13.09 14.14
N ARG A 252 -13.31 -12.45 12.96
CA ARG A 252 -12.17 -11.68 12.43
C ARG A 252 -11.95 -10.40 13.24
N PHE A 253 -13.03 -9.76 13.68
CA PHE A 253 -12.96 -8.55 14.48
C PHE A 253 -12.42 -8.84 15.89
N SER A 254 -12.90 -9.92 16.53
CA SER A 254 -12.41 -10.32 17.86
C SER A 254 -10.95 -10.79 17.85
N THR A 255 -10.51 -11.51 16.79
CA THR A 255 -9.08 -11.84 16.63
C THR A 255 -8.23 -10.62 16.30
N TRP A 256 -8.74 -9.63 15.57
CA TRP A 256 -8.03 -8.37 15.34
C TRP A 256 -7.85 -7.56 16.64
N ILE A 257 -8.90 -7.42 17.45
CA ILE A 257 -8.81 -6.76 18.77
C ILE A 257 -7.79 -7.45 19.68
N ARG A 258 -7.85 -8.78 19.80
CA ARG A 258 -6.88 -9.55 20.61
C ARG A 258 -5.44 -9.45 20.07
N ARG A 259 -5.25 -9.13 18.79
CA ARG A 259 -3.95 -9.03 18.12
C ARG A 259 -3.33 -7.63 18.17
N HIS A 260 -4.00 -6.62 18.72
CA HIS A 260 -3.45 -5.27 18.88
C HIS A 260 -3.58 -4.73 20.31
N PRO A 261 -3.01 -5.42 21.33
CA PRO A 261 -3.17 -5.04 22.73
C PRO A 261 -2.63 -3.64 23.06
N VAL A 262 -1.65 -3.14 22.31
CA VAL A 262 -1.10 -1.78 22.49
C VAL A 262 -2.09 -0.69 22.04
N LEU A 263 -2.84 -0.92 20.95
CA LEU A 263 -3.91 -0.01 20.53
C LEU A 263 -5.11 -0.06 21.50
N VAL A 264 -5.36 -1.23 22.10
CA VAL A 264 -6.40 -1.40 23.12
C VAL A 264 -5.99 -0.81 24.47
N ALA A 265 -4.71 -0.85 24.85
CA ALA A 265 -4.22 -0.27 26.10
C ALA A 265 -4.29 1.27 26.11
N VAL A 266 -4.09 1.91 24.96
CA VAL A 266 -4.29 3.38 24.81
C VAL A 266 -5.77 3.76 24.96
N ALA A 267 -6.70 2.88 24.58
CA ALA A 267 -8.13 3.08 24.82
C ALA A 267 -8.58 2.75 26.26
N ALA A 268 -7.96 1.76 26.91
CA ALA A 268 -8.31 1.33 28.26
C ALA A 268 -7.74 2.24 29.38
N ALA A 269 -6.66 2.97 29.11
CA ALA A 269 -6.06 3.90 30.08
C ALA A 269 -6.97 5.11 30.43
N GLY A 270 -8.07 5.32 29.72
CA GLY A 270 -9.05 6.37 30.02
C GLY A 270 -10.14 6.00 31.02
N VAL A 271 -10.24 4.74 31.50
CA VAL A 271 -11.45 4.26 32.21
C VAL A 271 -11.18 3.70 33.63
N LEU A 272 -9.94 3.59 34.09
CA LEU A 272 -9.65 3.06 35.44
C LEU A 272 -9.48 4.16 36.49
N SER A 273 -10.56 4.88 36.79
CA SER A 273 -10.71 5.73 37.99
C SER A 273 -12.16 5.75 38.49
N ALA A 274 -12.73 4.60 38.84
CA ALA A 274 -13.94 4.57 39.67
C ALA A 274 -14.17 3.19 40.33
N GLY A 275 -14.17 3.16 41.66
CA GLY A 275 -15.03 2.29 42.45
C GLY A 275 -14.53 0.89 42.80
N LEU A 276 -13.69 0.79 43.84
CA LEU A 276 -13.61 -0.43 44.67
C LEU A 276 -14.57 -0.25 45.86
N TYR A 277 -15.56 -1.13 45.97
CA TYR A 277 -16.30 -1.41 47.21
C TYR A 277 -16.20 -2.93 47.49
N PRO A 278 -15.83 -3.35 48.70
CA PRO A 278 -15.88 -4.76 49.10
C PRO A 278 -17.08 -5.04 50.01
N GLY A 279 -17.71 -6.20 49.80
CA GLY A 279 -18.74 -6.80 50.66
C GLY A 279 -19.57 -7.76 49.81
N SER A 280 -19.99 -8.95 50.23
CA SER A 280 -19.97 -9.66 51.50
C SER A 280 -20.23 -11.13 51.14
N SER A 281 -19.57 -12.08 51.82
CA SER A 281 -19.77 -13.52 51.65
C SER A 281 -21.11 -13.98 52.26
N GLY A 282 -21.88 -14.77 51.50
CA GLY A 282 -23.09 -15.46 51.98
C GLY A 282 -23.46 -16.62 51.04
N GLU A 283 -23.71 -17.79 51.64
CA GLU A 283 -23.87 -19.12 51.05
C GLU A 283 -25.00 -19.29 50.02
N GLU A 284 -24.59 -19.86 48.89
CA GLU A 284 -25.17 -20.99 48.13
C GLU A 284 -26.65 -21.36 48.36
N ALA A 285 -27.51 -20.82 47.50
CA ALA A 285 -28.75 -21.46 47.08
C ALA A 285 -28.71 -21.64 45.56
N VAL A 286 -28.69 -22.90 45.09
CA VAL A 286 -28.72 -23.25 43.66
C VAL A 286 -30.12 -22.99 43.10
N ALA A 287 -30.42 -21.72 42.84
CA ALA A 287 -31.52 -21.32 42.00
C ALA A 287 -31.12 -21.60 40.54
N GLN A 288 -31.91 -22.40 39.82
CA GLN A 288 -31.77 -22.55 38.37
C GLN A 288 -31.78 -21.17 37.73
N ALA A 289 -30.61 -20.73 37.26
CA ALA A 289 -30.45 -19.43 36.63
C ALA A 289 -31.45 -19.34 35.46
N PRO A 290 -32.33 -18.32 35.41
CA PRO A 290 -33.23 -18.13 34.29
C PRO A 290 -32.41 -18.11 33.01
N ALA A 291 -32.79 -18.93 32.04
CA ALA A 291 -32.10 -19.03 30.77
C ALA A 291 -32.01 -17.63 30.14
N GLU A 292 -30.84 -16.99 30.22
CA GLU A 292 -30.63 -15.66 29.66
C GLU A 292 -30.91 -15.72 28.15
N HIS A 293 -32.01 -15.10 27.74
CA HIS A 293 -32.44 -15.08 26.36
C HIS A 293 -31.42 -14.30 25.52
N ALA A 294 -30.91 -14.94 24.48
CA ALA A 294 -30.09 -14.26 23.49
C ALA A 294 -30.94 -13.20 22.77
N LEU A 295 -30.44 -11.97 22.74
CA LEU A 295 -31.07 -10.86 22.01
C LEU A 295 -30.52 -10.83 20.58
N LEU A 296 -31.41 -10.70 19.60
CA LEU A 296 -31.02 -10.41 18.21
C LEU A 296 -30.69 -8.92 18.07
N VAL A 297 -29.48 -8.59 17.63
CA VAL A 297 -29.06 -7.19 17.49
C VAL A 297 -29.85 -6.49 16.39
N SER A 298 -30.44 -5.33 16.72
CA SER A 298 -31.15 -4.47 15.76
C SER A 298 -30.21 -3.84 14.73
N ASP A 299 -30.74 -3.44 13.57
CA ASP A 299 -30.01 -2.64 12.59
C ASP A 299 -30.01 -1.16 12.98
N PHE A 300 -28.83 -0.55 12.93
CA PHE A 300 -28.60 0.87 13.18
C PHE A 300 -28.02 1.60 11.96
N ASN A 301 -27.76 0.93 10.84
CA ASN A 301 -27.15 1.54 9.66
C ASN A 301 -28.04 2.65 9.07
N GLY A 302 -27.45 3.81 8.75
CA GLY A 302 -28.13 5.00 8.21
C GLY A 302 -28.94 5.80 9.23
N ILE A 303 -29.04 5.35 10.49
CA ILE A 303 -29.73 6.10 11.55
C ILE A 303 -28.76 7.15 12.13
N SER A 304 -29.27 8.32 12.49
CA SER A 304 -28.47 9.30 13.24
C SER A 304 -27.92 8.68 14.53
N LEU A 305 -26.67 8.97 14.86
CA LEU A 305 -25.96 8.37 15.98
C LEU A 305 -26.69 8.57 17.31
N THR A 306 -27.25 9.76 17.52
CA THR A 306 -28.03 10.08 18.73
C THR A 306 -29.28 9.21 18.84
N ALA A 307 -30.02 9.02 17.75
CA ALA A 307 -31.22 8.16 17.74
C ALA A 307 -30.86 6.68 17.88
N ALA A 308 -29.79 6.23 17.21
CA ALA A 308 -29.28 4.87 17.33
C ALA A 308 -28.83 4.56 18.76
N ALA A 309 -28.09 5.45 19.41
CA ALA A 309 -27.64 5.29 20.79
C ALA A 309 -28.81 5.32 21.78
N ALA A 310 -29.81 6.19 21.58
CA ALA A 310 -31.03 6.20 22.40
C ALA A 310 -31.80 4.88 22.27
N LYS A 311 -32.02 4.38 21.05
CA LYS A 311 -32.67 3.10 20.78
C LYS A 311 -31.88 1.92 21.36
N ALA A 312 -30.55 1.94 21.28
CA ALA A 312 -29.69 0.93 21.87
C ALA A 312 -29.79 0.90 23.40
N ARG A 313 -29.85 2.07 24.07
CA ARG A 313 -29.98 2.14 25.55
C ARG A 313 -31.31 1.60 26.10
N LEU A 314 -32.32 1.43 25.25
CA LEU A 314 -33.57 0.75 25.64
C LEU A 314 -33.40 -0.78 25.72
N GLN A 315 -32.29 -1.32 25.23
CA GLN A 315 -31.94 -2.73 25.30
C GLN A 315 -30.93 -2.96 26.45
N PRO A 316 -30.85 -4.16 27.02
CA PRO A 316 -30.05 -4.43 28.23
C PRO A 316 -28.53 -4.54 27.97
N TRP A 317 -27.98 -3.70 27.09
CA TRP A 317 -26.54 -3.64 26.84
C TRP A 317 -25.79 -3.13 28.06
N GLN A 318 -24.69 -3.79 28.42
CA GLN A 318 -23.80 -3.32 29.48
C GLN A 318 -23.25 -1.93 29.16
N THR A 319 -22.83 -1.72 27.90
CA THR A 319 -22.25 -0.47 27.43
C THR A 319 -22.62 -0.19 25.97
N VAL A 320 -23.00 1.06 25.69
CA VAL A 320 -23.15 1.59 24.32
C VAL A 320 -22.07 2.63 24.08
N SER A 321 -21.20 2.37 23.12
CA SER A 321 -20.05 3.20 22.74
C SER A 321 -20.18 3.66 21.28
N ALA A 322 -19.43 4.71 20.92
CA ALA A 322 -19.36 5.22 19.56
C ALA A 322 -17.90 5.43 19.13
N ALA A 323 -17.63 5.27 17.84
CA ALA A 323 -16.31 5.50 17.24
C ALA A 323 -16.44 5.99 15.81
N ASP A 324 -15.42 6.68 15.29
CA ASP A 324 -15.37 7.10 13.88
C ASP A 324 -15.20 5.88 12.97
N ALA A 325 -16.08 5.75 11.99
CA ALA A 325 -16.04 4.66 11.01
C ALA A 325 -14.93 4.83 9.98
N SER A 326 -14.36 6.03 9.83
CA SER A 326 -13.32 6.35 8.85
C SER A 326 -11.91 6.11 9.39
N SER A 327 -10.91 6.24 8.51
CA SER A 327 -9.50 6.19 8.86
C SER A 327 -9.02 7.37 9.71
N SER A 328 -9.84 8.42 9.86
CA SER A 328 -9.48 9.63 10.62
C SER A 328 -9.48 9.43 12.14
N GLN A 329 -10.18 8.40 12.64
CA GLN A 329 -10.23 8.02 14.06
C GLN A 329 -10.61 9.20 14.98
N ARG A 330 -11.55 10.05 14.54
CA ARG A 330 -12.02 11.16 15.38
C ARG A 330 -12.67 10.61 16.66
N PRO A 331 -12.55 11.31 17.80
CA PRO A 331 -13.31 10.97 18.99
C PRO A 331 -14.80 11.20 18.71
N VAL A 332 -15.63 10.18 18.97
CA VAL A 332 -17.08 10.26 18.76
C VAL A 332 -17.79 9.97 20.07
N ASN A 333 -18.64 10.91 20.51
CA ASN A 333 -19.51 10.71 21.66
C ASN A 333 -20.85 10.09 21.20
N PRO A 334 -21.39 9.05 21.86
CA PRO A 334 -22.71 8.50 21.54
C PRO A 334 -23.88 9.51 21.55
N THR A 335 -23.70 10.69 22.13
CA THR A 335 -24.70 11.79 22.12
C THR A 335 -24.37 12.89 21.11
N ALA A 336 -23.40 12.68 20.21
CA ALA A 336 -23.05 13.66 19.20
C ALA A 336 -24.16 13.77 18.14
N THR A 337 -24.52 15.01 17.81
CA THR A 337 -25.46 15.37 16.73
C THR A 337 -24.72 15.59 15.41
N GLY A 338 -25.39 15.42 14.27
CA GLY A 338 -24.77 15.57 12.95
C GLY A 338 -23.88 14.38 12.56
N TRP A 339 -24.14 13.21 13.12
CA TRP A 339 -23.44 11.96 12.81
C TRP A 339 -24.44 10.88 12.42
N GLN A 340 -24.10 10.06 11.44
CA GLN A 340 -24.86 8.88 11.02
C GLN A 340 -24.07 7.60 11.23
N VAL A 341 -24.75 6.52 11.65
CA VAL A 341 -24.14 5.22 11.88
C VAL A 341 -23.95 4.49 10.55
N CYS A 342 -22.72 4.06 10.27
CA CYS A 342 -22.36 3.29 9.08
C CYS A 342 -22.19 1.80 9.36
N PHE A 343 -21.66 1.47 10.55
CA PHE A 343 -21.46 0.09 10.98
C PHE A 343 -21.77 -0.06 12.46
N GLN A 344 -21.93 -1.30 12.88
CA GLN A 344 -22.13 -1.68 14.27
C GLN A 344 -21.35 -2.95 14.59
N SER A 345 -20.96 -3.08 15.84
CA SER A 345 -20.41 -4.30 16.41
C SER A 345 -21.05 -4.53 17.78
N PRO A 346 -21.76 -5.64 18.03
CA PRO A 346 -21.97 -6.79 17.14
C PRO A 346 -22.83 -6.46 15.91
N SER A 347 -22.81 -7.34 14.91
CA SER A 347 -23.49 -7.12 13.63
C SER A 347 -25.00 -7.32 13.73
N GLN A 348 -25.79 -6.71 12.84
CA GLN A 348 -27.24 -6.89 12.77
C GLN A 348 -27.61 -8.38 12.70
N GLY A 349 -28.64 -8.78 13.46
CA GLY A 349 -29.16 -10.15 13.48
C GLY A 349 -28.29 -11.14 14.25
N GLU A 350 -27.14 -10.72 14.79
CA GLU A 350 -26.31 -11.55 15.65
C GLU A 350 -27.03 -11.82 16.98
N ALA A 351 -27.05 -13.07 17.44
CA ALA A 351 -27.62 -13.44 18.72
C ALA A 351 -26.56 -13.27 19.81
N VAL A 352 -26.78 -12.32 20.73
CA VAL A 352 -25.80 -11.98 21.77
C VAL A 352 -26.45 -11.93 23.15
N ARG A 353 -25.62 -11.94 24.21
CA ARG A 353 -26.06 -11.67 25.59
C ARG A 353 -25.72 -10.22 25.94
N PRO A 354 -26.70 -9.30 25.94
CA PRO A 354 -26.42 -7.87 26.09
C PRO A 354 -25.90 -7.52 27.48
N SER A 355 -26.30 -8.27 28.51
CA SER A 355 -25.94 -8.06 29.93
C SER A 355 -24.43 -8.06 30.19
N ILE A 356 -23.66 -8.71 29.32
CA ILE A 356 -22.19 -8.80 29.36
C ILE A 356 -21.53 -8.25 28.09
N GLY A 357 -22.33 -7.71 27.17
CA GLY A 357 -21.91 -7.31 25.83
C GLY A 357 -21.83 -5.80 25.68
N MET A 358 -20.89 -5.35 24.86
CA MET A 358 -20.78 -3.95 24.44
C MET A 358 -21.30 -3.82 23.01
N LEU A 359 -22.13 -2.81 22.77
CA LEU A 359 -22.47 -2.35 21.42
C LEU A 359 -21.61 -1.13 21.09
N THR A 360 -20.89 -1.19 19.97
CA THR A 360 -20.14 -0.06 19.41
C THR A 360 -20.79 0.37 18.10
N LEU A 361 -21.19 1.64 18.03
CA LEU A 361 -21.73 2.29 16.85
C LEU A 361 -20.61 3.03 16.12
N TYR A 362 -20.32 2.65 14.90
CA TYR A 362 -19.31 3.31 14.06
C TYR A 362 -20.00 4.31 13.16
N ALA A 363 -19.70 5.59 13.35
CA ALA A 363 -20.40 6.68 12.71
C ALA A 363 -19.45 7.59 11.91
N VAL A 364 -20.03 8.35 10.98
CA VAL A 364 -19.39 9.48 10.29
C VAL A 364 -20.29 10.71 10.39
N PRO A 365 -19.78 11.94 10.22
CA PRO A 365 -20.62 13.12 10.06
C PRO A 365 -21.66 12.94 8.93
N GLU A 366 -22.82 13.56 9.05
CA GLU A 366 -23.92 13.41 8.08
C GLU A 366 -23.56 13.91 6.67
N GLU A 367 -22.64 14.88 6.57
CA GLU A 367 -22.05 15.36 5.32
C GLU A 367 -21.03 14.38 4.67
N GLU A 368 -20.73 13.26 5.33
CA GLU A 368 -19.82 12.24 4.84
C GLU A 368 -20.54 10.97 4.41
N ALA A 369 -20.12 10.42 3.28
CA ALA A 369 -20.57 9.12 2.84
C ALA A 369 -19.91 8.02 3.69
N CYS A 370 -20.71 7.02 4.08
CA CYS A 370 -20.18 5.85 4.77
C CYS A 370 -19.07 5.18 3.95
N PRO A 371 -17.91 4.85 4.58
CA PRO A 371 -16.87 4.14 3.87
C PRO A 371 -17.37 2.72 3.53
N THR A 372 -16.77 2.08 2.53
CA THR A 372 -17.19 0.73 2.10
C THR A 372 -16.74 -0.38 3.05
N TRP A 373 -15.81 -0.08 3.96
CA TRP A 373 -15.40 -0.94 5.06
C TRP A 373 -15.00 -0.10 6.28
N LEU A 374 -15.05 -0.71 7.47
CA LEU A 374 -14.67 -0.07 8.72
C LEU A 374 -13.20 0.38 8.68
N HIS A 375 -12.95 1.63 9.09
CA HIS A 375 -11.67 2.33 8.97
C HIS A 375 -11.19 2.52 7.52
N GLY A 376 -12.12 2.52 6.56
CA GLY A 376 -11.84 2.92 5.18
C GLY A 376 -11.51 4.40 5.05
N PRO A 377 -10.97 4.82 3.89
CA PRO A 377 -10.69 6.23 3.63
C PRO A 377 -11.97 7.06 3.76
N ARG A 378 -11.83 8.28 4.28
CA ARG A 378 -12.93 9.23 4.42
C ARG A 378 -13.48 9.61 3.03
N ARG A 379 -14.81 9.60 2.90
CA ARG A 379 -15.54 9.91 1.66
C ARG A 379 -16.48 11.07 1.94
N ILE A 380 -16.39 12.10 1.13
CA ILE A 380 -17.15 13.33 1.31
C ILE A 380 -18.01 13.51 0.07
N VAL A 381 -19.27 13.89 0.27
CA VAL A 381 -20.14 14.31 -0.82
C VAL A 381 -19.79 15.74 -1.15
N MET A 382 -19.36 16.00 -2.39
CA MET A 382 -18.91 17.33 -2.81
C MET A 382 -20.07 18.33 -2.69
N PRO A 383 -19.96 19.39 -1.88
CA PRO A 383 -21.02 20.38 -1.75
C PRO A 383 -21.19 21.17 -3.05
N ASP A 384 -22.38 21.74 -3.28
CA ASP A 384 -22.57 22.75 -4.31
C ASP A 384 -22.00 24.09 -3.82
N LEU A 385 -20.93 24.51 -4.47
CA LEU A 385 -20.24 25.77 -4.23
C LEU A 385 -20.49 26.76 -5.37
N VAL A 386 -21.27 26.40 -6.39
CA VAL A 386 -21.53 27.29 -7.53
C VAL A 386 -22.38 28.48 -7.06
N GLY A 387 -21.91 29.69 -7.37
CA GLY A 387 -22.49 30.97 -6.94
C GLY A 387 -21.94 31.50 -5.61
N GLU A 388 -21.29 30.66 -4.81
CA GLU A 388 -20.70 31.05 -3.53
C GLU A 388 -19.49 31.98 -3.69
N ARG A 389 -19.23 32.79 -2.67
CA ARG A 389 -17.98 33.57 -2.58
C ARG A 389 -16.81 32.64 -2.31
N PHE A 390 -15.65 32.93 -2.89
CA PHE A 390 -14.46 32.09 -2.78
C PHE A 390 -13.97 31.96 -1.33
N ASP A 391 -14.04 33.02 -0.52
CA ASP A 391 -13.67 32.95 0.90
C ASP A 391 -14.56 31.98 1.70
N HIS A 392 -15.85 31.92 1.37
CA HIS A 392 -16.81 31.01 1.98
C HIS A 392 -16.60 29.59 1.46
N ALA A 393 -16.51 29.41 0.14
CA ALA A 393 -16.25 28.12 -0.49
C ALA A 393 -14.93 27.48 0.00
N SER A 394 -13.87 28.26 0.11
CA SER A 394 -12.57 27.81 0.62
C SER A 394 -12.62 27.37 2.09
N ARG A 395 -13.36 28.11 2.93
CA ARG A 395 -13.60 27.71 4.33
C ARG A 395 -14.41 26.43 4.42
N THR A 396 -15.46 26.28 3.60
CA THR A 396 -16.27 25.05 3.52
C THR A 396 -15.41 23.85 3.10
N LEU A 397 -14.60 23.98 2.04
CA LEU A 397 -13.68 22.94 1.59
C LEU A 397 -12.63 22.58 2.64
N SER A 398 -12.08 23.58 3.34
CA SER A 398 -11.10 23.37 4.41
C SER A 398 -11.71 22.65 5.62
N ALA A 399 -12.95 22.99 6.01
CA ALA A 399 -13.67 22.30 7.08
C ALA A 399 -13.94 20.82 6.72
N LEU A 400 -14.12 20.54 5.43
CA LEU A 400 -14.21 19.20 4.88
C LEU A 400 -12.83 18.53 4.72
N GLY A 401 -11.71 19.20 4.97
CA GLY A 401 -10.36 18.63 4.86
C GLY A 401 -9.84 18.53 3.43
N PHE A 402 -10.34 19.37 2.52
CA PHE A 402 -9.76 19.57 1.19
C PHE A 402 -8.74 20.71 1.22
N ASP A 403 -7.49 20.37 1.50
CA ASP A 403 -6.39 21.36 1.53
C ASP A 403 -5.79 21.64 0.15
N ARG A 404 -6.25 20.94 -0.90
CA ARG A 404 -5.71 21.00 -2.26
C ARG A 404 -6.71 21.60 -3.23
N THR A 405 -6.88 22.91 -3.14
CA THR A 405 -7.74 23.67 -4.05
C THR A 405 -6.89 24.39 -5.09
N VAL A 406 -7.24 24.26 -6.37
CA VAL A 406 -6.62 24.99 -7.48
C VAL A 406 -7.66 25.93 -8.09
N ASN A 407 -7.29 27.20 -8.21
CA ASN A 407 -8.19 28.23 -8.69
C ASN A 407 -7.87 28.56 -10.15
N PHE A 408 -8.92 28.74 -10.94
CA PHE A 408 -8.86 29.11 -12.34
C PHE A 408 -9.75 30.31 -12.59
N HIS A 409 -9.40 31.15 -13.56
CA HIS A 409 -10.28 32.22 -14.00
C HIS A 409 -11.39 31.63 -14.90
N ALA A 410 -12.65 31.97 -14.64
CA ALA A 410 -13.81 31.30 -15.23
C ALA A 410 -13.85 31.36 -16.77
N HIS A 411 -13.54 32.51 -17.37
CA HIS A 411 -13.63 32.70 -18.83
C HIS A 411 -12.45 32.15 -19.65
N ASN A 412 -11.22 32.21 -19.14
CA ASN A 412 -10.03 31.87 -19.91
C ASN A 412 -9.33 30.59 -19.43
N ALA A 413 -9.84 29.97 -18.35
CA ALA A 413 -9.30 28.78 -17.71
C ALA A 413 -7.81 28.86 -17.33
N LYS A 414 -7.24 30.06 -17.28
CA LYS A 414 -5.88 30.26 -16.76
C LYS A 414 -5.90 30.06 -15.26
N ARG A 415 -4.89 29.36 -14.76
CA ARG A 415 -4.66 29.21 -13.33
C ARG A 415 -4.48 30.60 -12.70
N LEU A 416 -5.15 30.84 -11.58
CA LEU A 416 -4.96 32.03 -10.77
C LEU A 416 -3.86 31.73 -9.75
N ASP A 417 -2.72 32.40 -9.92
CA ASP A 417 -1.59 32.33 -8.98
C ASP A 417 -1.60 33.52 -7.98
N GLU A 418 -2.72 34.26 -7.93
CA GLU A 418 -2.92 35.43 -7.08
C GLU A 418 -3.04 35.07 -5.60
N GLU A 419 -2.71 36.00 -4.71
CA GLU A 419 -2.83 35.78 -3.27
C GLU A 419 -4.31 35.59 -2.88
N PRO A 420 -4.65 34.66 -1.97
CA PRO A 420 -6.03 34.35 -1.61
C PRO A 420 -6.87 35.55 -1.14
N GLN A 421 -6.22 36.61 -0.64
CA GLN A 421 -6.89 37.83 -0.17
C GLN A 421 -7.55 38.61 -1.33
N ASP A 422 -6.90 38.64 -2.50
CA ASP A 422 -7.40 39.36 -3.68
C ASP A 422 -8.59 38.63 -4.35
N LEU A 423 -8.72 37.32 -4.06
CA LEU A 423 -9.77 36.46 -4.59
C LEU A 423 -10.98 36.33 -3.66
N ALA A 424 -10.93 36.85 -2.43
CA ALA A 424 -11.93 36.58 -1.39
C ALA A 424 -13.37 36.92 -1.83
N ASP A 425 -13.54 37.99 -2.61
CA ASP A 425 -14.84 38.47 -3.08
C ASP A 425 -15.30 37.86 -4.41
N TRP A 426 -14.45 37.05 -5.04
CA TRP A 426 -14.77 36.40 -6.31
C TRP A 426 -15.82 35.31 -6.09
N ARG A 427 -16.66 35.06 -7.09
CA ARG A 427 -17.68 34.00 -7.06
C ARG A 427 -17.23 32.77 -7.80
N VAL A 428 -17.58 31.60 -7.29
CA VAL A 428 -17.37 30.31 -7.97
C VAL A 428 -18.40 30.16 -9.09
N CYS A 429 -17.96 30.07 -10.33
CA CYS A 429 -18.85 29.81 -11.47
C CYS A 429 -18.95 28.33 -11.81
N ARG A 430 -17.87 27.56 -11.58
CA ARG A 430 -17.83 26.12 -11.81
C ARG A 430 -16.92 25.49 -10.76
N GLN A 431 -17.17 24.22 -10.48
CA GLN A 431 -16.34 23.39 -9.61
C GLN A 431 -16.07 22.04 -10.26
N HIS A 432 -14.96 21.44 -9.89
CA HIS A 432 -14.66 20.05 -10.18
C HIS A 432 -13.97 19.43 -8.95
N PRO A 433 -14.43 18.29 -8.42
CA PRO A 433 -15.58 17.49 -8.87
C PRO A 433 -16.93 18.20 -8.79
N GLU A 434 -17.90 17.70 -9.56
CA GLU A 434 -19.27 18.24 -9.60
C GLU A 434 -19.96 18.10 -8.24
N PRO A 435 -20.96 18.93 -7.93
CA PRO A 435 -21.77 18.76 -6.72
C PRO A 435 -22.33 17.33 -6.61
N ASP A 436 -22.56 16.88 -5.38
CA ASP A 436 -23.05 15.55 -5.03
C ASP A 436 -22.13 14.37 -5.42
N THR A 437 -20.94 14.65 -5.94
CA THR A 437 -19.94 13.62 -6.26
C THR A 437 -19.23 13.14 -5.00
N GLU A 438 -19.21 11.83 -4.76
CA GLU A 438 -18.43 11.23 -3.66
C GLU A 438 -16.92 11.25 -3.97
N VAL A 439 -16.15 11.96 -3.15
CA VAL A 439 -14.70 12.14 -3.32
C VAL A 439 -13.93 11.75 -2.06
N GLN A 440 -12.64 11.45 -2.18
CA GLN A 440 -11.77 11.11 -1.04
C GLN A 440 -11.08 12.36 -0.49
N THR A 441 -10.81 12.38 0.82
CA THR A 441 -9.96 13.41 1.42
C THR A 441 -8.56 13.34 0.82
N GLY A 442 -8.15 14.39 0.11
CA GLY A 442 -6.89 14.45 -0.65
C GLY A 442 -7.08 14.54 -2.17
N THR A 443 -8.31 14.36 -2.68
CA THR A 443 -8.66 14.74 -4.05
C THR A 443 -8.42 16.24 -4.25
N GLN A 444 -7.82 16.60 -5.38
CA GLN A 444 -7.67 18.01 -5.77
C GLN A 444 -9.03 18.56 -6.20
N ILE A 445 -9.36 19.75 -5.71
CA ILE A 445 -10.58 20.48 -6.07
C ILE A 445 -10.20 21.64 -6.97
N ASP A 446 -10.84 21.75 -8.13
CA ASP A 446 -10.64 22.84 -9.06
C ASP A 446 -11.85 23.78 -8.99
N LEU A 447 -11.60 25.07 -8.76
CA LEU A 447 -12.63 26.11 -8.73
C LEU A 447 -12.39 27.13 -9.84
N TRP A 448 -13.43 27.43 -10.62
CA TRP A 448 -13.40 28.48 -11.63
C TRP A 448 -14.08 29.73 -11.09
N LEU A 449 -13.30 30.78 -10.88
CA LEU A 449 -13.71 32.00 -10.19
C LEU A 449 -13.94 33.15 -11.18
N ILE A 450 -14.88 34.04 -10.86
CA ILE A 450 -15.10 35.30 -11.58
C ILE A 450 -15.13 36.49 -10.61
N GLY A 451 -14.54 37.61 -11.03
CA GLY A 451 -14.57 38.86 -10.27
C GLY A 451 -15.98 39.44 -10.13
N LEU A 452 -16.15 40.32 -9.14
CA LEU A 452 -17.43 41.00 -8.88
C LEU A 452 -17.96 41.74 -10.13
N GLY A 453 -19.25 41.55 -10.41
CA GLY A 453 -19.96 42.24 -11.49
C GLY A 453 -19.89 41.57 -12.86
N ALA A 454 -19.02 40.57 -13.06
CA ALA A 454 -19.01 39.76 -14.28
C ALA A 454 -19.96 38.55 -14.15
N PRO A 455 -20.76 38.23 -15.18
CA PRO A 455 -21.66 37.08 -15.15
C PRO A 455 -20.88 35.77 -15.26
N CYS A 456 -21.39 34.71 -14.62
CA CYS A 456 -20.93 33.34 -14.85
C CYS A 456 -21.45 32.83 -16.20
N THR A 457 -20.98 33.41 -17.30
CA THR A 457 -21.21 32.87 -18.63
C THR A 457 -20.29 31.68 -18.85
N GLU A 458 -20.87 30.56 -19.29
CA GLU A 458 -20.12 29.38 -19.72
C GLU A 458 -19.05 29.81 -20.74
N PRO A 459 -17.79 29.39 -20.60
CA PRO A 459 -16.74 29.82 -21.52
C PRO A 459 -17.16 29.44 -22.93
N SER A 460 -17.20 30.46 -23.79
CA SER A 460 -17.43 30.30 -25.22
C SER A 460 -16.56 29.14 -25.70
N SER A 461 -17.21 28.06 -26.14
CA SER A 461 -16.55 26.86 -26.67
C SER A 461 -15.40 27.30 -27.56
N GLU A 462 -14.19 26.79 -27.29
CA GLU A 462 -12.98 27.17 -28.04
C GLU A 462 -13.29 27.27 -29.54
N PRO A 463 -12.81 28.32 -30.23
CA PRO A 463 -13.04 28.47 -31.66
C PRO A 463 -12.58 27.18 -32.34
N LYS A 464 -13.52 26.50 -33.02
CA LYS A 464 -13.26 25.25 -33.75
C LYS A 464 -11.94 25.39 -34.51
N PRO A 465 -10.96 24.50 -34.31
CA PRO A 465 -9.65 24.61 -34.95
C PRO A 465 -9.86 24.80 -36.45
N GLN A 466 -9.28 25.86 -37.01
CA GLN A 466 -9.37 26.14 -38.44
C GLN A 466 -8.95 24.88 -39.22
N PRO A 467 -9.70 24.50 -40.28
CA PRO A 467 -9.40 23.31 -41.07
C PRO A 467 -7.93 23.33 -41.49
N LYS A 468 -7.18 22.29 -41.12
CA LYS A 468 -5.78 22.16 -41.58
C LYS A 468 -5.74 22.23 -43.11
N PRO A 469 -4.79 22.98 -43.71
CA PRO A 469 -4.59 22.99 -45.15
C PRO A 469 -4.46 21.57 -45.70
N LYS A 470 -5.18 21.26 -46.78
CA LYS A 470 -5.11 19.94 -47.43
C LYS A 470 -3.64 19.63 -47.79
N PRO A 471 -3.10 18.46 -47.42
CA PRO A 471 -1.75 18.06 -47.79
C PRO A 471 -1.61 18.00 -49.32
N GLU A 472 -0.56 18.61 -49.85
CA GLU A 472 -0.24 18.52 -51.28
C GLU A 472 0.07 17.07 -51.70
N PRO A 473 -0.29 16.66 -52.92
CA PRO A 473 -0.08 15.29 -53.40
C PRO A 473 1.41 14.95 -53.47
N LYS A 474 1.82 13.86 -52.80
CA LYS A 474 3.19 13.36 -52.90
C LYS A 474 3.54 12.95 -54.35
N PRO A 475 4.77 13.24 -54.83
CA PRO A 475 5.24 12.80 -56.15
C PRO A 475 5.26 11.28 -56.27
N LYS A 476 4.88 10.75 -57.45
CA LYS A 476 4.90 9.31 -57.75
C LYS A 476 6.34 8.76 -57.66
N PRO A 477 6.56 7.61 -57.00
CA PRO A 477 7.87 6.96 -56.95
C PRO A 477 8.33 6.48 -58.32
N GLU A 478 9.61 6.72 -58.64
CA GLU A 478 10.24 6.24 -59.87
C GLU A 478 10.39 4.70 -59.91
N PRO A 479 10.33 4.08 -61.09
CA PRO A 479 10.44 2.62 -61.25
C PRO A 479 11.82 2.10 -60.88
N ARG A 480 11.88 1.03 -60.09
CA ARG A 480 13.15 0.34 -59.77
C ARG A 480 13.71 -0.40 -60.99
N PRO A 481 15.04 -0.41 -61.20
CA PRO A 481 15.69 -1.17 -62.28
C PRO A 481 15.53 -2.69 -62.11
N GLN A 482 15.28 -3.39 -63.22
CA GLN A 482 15.22 -4.85 -63.25
C GLN A 482 16.62 -5.49 -63.18
N PRO A 483 16.80 -6.61 -62.43
CA PRO A 483 18.06 -7.35 -62.43
C PRO A 483 18.23 -8.15 -63.73
N SER A 484 19.38 -7.95 -64.38
CA SER A 484 19.85 -8.73 -65.54
C SER A 484 20.33 -10.12 -65.10
N TYR A 485 19.77 -11.17 -65.70
CA TYR A 485 20.29 -12.53 -65.61
C TYR A 485 21.26 -12.78 -66.78
N GLY A 486 22.55 -12.88 -66.46
CA GLY A 486 23.62 -13.22 -67.39
C GLY A 486 24.27 -14.56 -67.04
N THR A 487 23.83 -15.58 -67.78
CA THR A 487 24.48 -16.77 -68.35
C THR A 487 25.89 -17.21 -67.89
N ALA A 488 26.00 -18.51 -67.67
CA ALA A 488 27.16 -19.31 -67.26
C ALA A 488 28.33 -19.41 -68.25
N SER A 489 29.55 -19.60 -67.72
CA SER A 489 30.70 -20.39 -68.25
C SER A 489 31.92 -20.06 -67.37
N GLY A 490 32.76 -20.91 -66.79
CA GLY A 490 33.03 -22.35 -66.79
C GLY A 490 34.43 -22.52 -66.15
N GLY A 491 34.71 -23.68 -65.53
CA GLY A 491 36.09 -24.18 -65.39
C GLY A 491 36.75 -24.23 -64.00
N GLY A 492 37.11 -25.47 -63.60
CA GLY A 492 38.36 -25.80 -62.87
C GLY A 492 38.27 -25.93 -61.35
N THR A 493 38.22 -27.15 -60.77
CA THR A 493 39.34 -27.89 -60.14
C THR A 493 39.99 -27.13 -58.96
N THR A 494 40.06 -27.60 -57.70
CA THR A 494 40.44 -28.92 -57.17
C THR A 494 40.32 -28.91 -55.64
N GLY A 495 40.03 -30.07 -55.03
CA GLY A 495 40.77 -30.54 -53.83
C GLY A 495 40.02 -30.65 -52.49
N GLY A 496 39.76 -31.91 -52.09
CA GLY A 496 39.71 -32.43 -50.70
C GLY A 496 38.58 -31.93 -49.80
N GLY A 497 37.76 -32.73 -49.12
CA GLY A 497 37.88 -34.13 -48.71
C GLY A 497 37.09 -34.30 -47.40
N ARG A 498 36.11 -35.23 -47.40
CA ARG A 498 35.74 -36.21 -46.34
C ARG A 498 35.56 -35.67 -44.89
N THR A 499 34.50 -35.95 -44.12
CA THR A 499 33.65 -37.16 -44.00
C THR A 499 32.55 -36.94 -42.94
N SER A 500 31.44 -37.70 -43.09
CA SER A 500 30.50 -38.25 -42.08
C SER A 500 29.71 -37.29 -41.17
N GLY A 501 28.40 -37.40 -40.95
CA GLY A 501 27.35 -38.37 -41.33
C GLY A 501 26.03 -37.90 -40.68
N GLY A 502 24.90 -37.89 -41.39
CA GLY A 502 23.80 -38.85 -41.23
C GLY A 502 22.64 -38.27 -40.39
N SER A 503 21.59 -37.73 -41.03
CA SER A 503 20.22 -38.33 -41.18
C SER A 503 19.35 -38.16 -39.92
N ALA A 504 18.04 -37.88 -39.90
CA ALA A 504 16.92 -37.64 -40.84
C ALA A 504 15.81 -36.98 -39.96
N GLY A 505 14.71 -36.36 -40.39
CA GLY A 505 14.04 -36.17 -41.67
C GLY A 505 13.00 -35.02 -41.50
N SER A 506 12.65 -34.33 -42.59
CA SER A 506 11.36 -34.43 -43.30
C SER A 506 10.12 -34.17 -42.42
N GLY A 507 9.22 -33.23 -42.69
CA GLY A 507 8.98 -32.38 -43.84
C GLY A 507 7.59 -31.71 -43.71
N GLY A 508 7.27 -30.78 -44.60
CA GLY A 508 5.88 -30.36 -44.85
C GLY A 508 5.56 -28.88 -44.64
N VAL A 509 5.87 -28.06 -45.65
CA VAL A 509 5.03 -26.91 -46.06
C VAL A 509 4.28 -27.39 -47.32
N PRO A 510 3.08 -26.88 -47.69
CA PRO A 510 3.01 -25.62 -48.45
C PRO A 510 1.70 -24.79 -48.28
N GLY A 511 1.75 -23.55 -48.79
CA GLY A 511 0.58 -22.77 -49.24
C GLY A 511 0.30 -21.53 -48.39
N GLY A 512 0.53 -20.28 -48.80
CA GLY A 512 0.55 -19.71 -50.15
C GLY A 512 -0.84 -19.11 -50.46
N GLY A 513 -1.00 -17.79 -50.31
CA GLY A 513 -2.26 -17.11 -50.62
C GLY A 513 -2.21 -15.60 -50.36
N THR A 514 -1.73 -14.85 -51.34
CA THR A 514 -1.86 -13.39 -51.44
C THR A 514 -3.23 -13.02 -51.99
N THR A 515 -3.94 -12.06 -51.38
CA THR A 515 -5.02 -11.31 -52.05
C THR A 515 -4.97 -9.83 -51.68
N SER A 516 -4.66 -9.03 -52.68
CA SER A 516 -4.81 -7.59 -52.76
C SER A 516 -6.17 -7.22 -53.36
N GLY A 517 -6.83 -6.20 -52.81
CA GLY A 517 -8.00 -5.52 -53.37
C GLY A 517 -8.75 -4.82 -52.23
N GLY A 518 -9.23 -3.59 -52.30
CA GLY A 518 -9.28 -2.55 -53.31
C GLY A 518 -10.00 -1.37 -52.63
N SER A 519 -9.63 -0.14 -52.95
CA SER A 519 -10.19 1.07 -52.34
C SER A 519 -11.64 1.34 -52.77
N SER A 520 -12.46 1.85 -51.85
CA SER A 520 -13.58 2.75 -52.20
C SER A 520 -13.85 3.72 -51.06
N GLY A 521 -13.66 5.01 -51.34
CA GLY A 521 -14.10 6.10 -50.49
C GLY A 521 -15.60 6.37 -50.66
N GLY A 522 -16.20 6.96 -49.63
CA GLY A 522 -17.56 7.47 -49.65
C GLY A 522 -17.77 8.38 -48.45
N SER A 523 -17.78 9.68 -48.71
CA SER A 523 -18.17 10.73 -47.76
C SER A 523 -19.59 11.19 -48.07
N GLY A 524 -20.37 11.49 -47.03
CA GLY A 524 -21.69 12.13 -47.07
C GLY A 524 -22.56 11.54 -45.97
N GLY A 525 -23.30 12.27 -45.13
CA GLY A 525 -23.63 13.69 -45.04
C GLY A 525 -24.85 13.76 -44.10
N SER A 526 -24.83 14.72 -43.17
CA SER A 526 -25.94 15.37 -42.45
C SER A 526 -27.29 14.64 -42.24
N THR A 527 -27.78 14.56 -40.99
CA THR A 527 -28.99 15.30 -40.55
C THR A 527 -29.35 15.09 -39.07
N SER A 528 -30.03 16.12 -38.57
CA SER A 528 -30.71 16.35 -37.29
C SER A 528 -31.87 15.41 -36.97
N GLY A 529 -32.09 15.19 -35.66
CA GLY A 529 -33.41 15.22 -34.99
C GLY A 529 -34.34 14.01 -35.17
N GLY A 530 -34.72 13.38 -34.06
CA GLY A 530 -35.91 12.52 -34.00
C GLY A 530 -35.81 11.31 -33.08
N THR A 531 -36.58 11.36 -32.01
CA THR A 531 -37.00 10.31 -31.06
C THR A 531 -37.21 8.89 -31.62
N GLY A 532 -36.76 7.89 -30.85
CA GLY A 532 -37.38 6.56 -30.70
C GLY A 532 -36.86 5.43 -31.59
N GLY A 533 -36.25 4.40 -30.99
CA GLY A 533 -36.06 3.09 -31.65
C GLY A 533 -34.81 2.32 -31.24
N SER A 534 -35.03 1.11 -30.74
CA SER A 534 -34.04 0.13 -30.27
C SER A 534 -33.08 -0.36 -31.37
N GLY A 535 -31.81 -0.64 -31.01
CA GLY A 535 -30.94 -1.62 -31.69
C GLY A 535 -29.74 -1.08 -32.48
N GLY A 536 -28.54 -1.13 -31.87
CA GLY A 536 -27.27 -0.94 -32.57
C GLY A 536 -26.16 -0.42 -31.65
N GLN A 537 -25.60 -1.26 -30.78
CA GLN A 537 -24.43 -0.87 -29.98
C GLN A 537 -23.25 -0.59 -30.92
N THR A 538 -22.80 0.66 -30.97
CA THR A 538 -21.50 1.04 -31.51
C THR A 538 -20.43 0.40 -30.63
N GLY A 539 -20.01 -0.81 -31.00
CA GLY A 539 -19.06 -1.58 -30.21
C GLY A 539 -17.73 -0.85 -30.08
N ILE A 540 -17.17 -0.87 -28.87
CA ILE A 540 -15.85 -0.30 -28.58
C ILE A 540 -14.75 -1.08 -29.31
N GLY A 541 -13.74 -0.37 -29.80
CA GLY A 541 -12.56 -0.96 -30.43
C GLY A 541 -11.35 -0.97 -29.49
N PHE A 542 -10.51 -2.01 -29.60
CA PHE A 542 -9.21 -2.00 -28.91
C PHE A 542 -8.38 -0.78 -29.34
N GLY A 543 -7.72 -0.14 -28.36
CA GLY A 543 -6.95 1.08 -28.57
C GLY A 543 -7.76 2.38 -28.55
N GLN A 544 -9.09 2.32 -28.50
CA GLN A 544 -9.89 3.53 -28.26
C GLN A 544 -9.73 4.02 -26.82
N TYR A 545 -9.84 5.34 -26.62
CA TYR A 545 -9.78 5.94 -25.29
C TYR A 545 -10.92 5.44 -24.41
N CYS A 546 -10.63 5.28 -23.13
CA CYS A 546 -11.59 4.81 -22.14
C CYS A 546 -11.41 5.54 -20.82
N SER A 547 -12.48 5.63 -20.03
CA SER A 547 -12.46 6.14 -18.66
C SER A 547 -13.64 5.53 -17.90
N PRO A 548 -13.48 5.12 -16.63
CA PRO A 548 -12.24 5.15 -15.84
C PRO A 548 -11.30 3.96 -16.13
N VAL A 549 -10.01 4.08 -15.75
CA VAL A 549 -9.06 2.96 -15.76
C VAL A 549 -9.60 1.83 -14.90
N GLY A 550 -9.61 0.61 -15.45
CA GLY A 550 -10.19 -0.57 -14.82
C GLY A 550 -11.62 -0.91 -15.27
N ALA A 551 -12.31 -0.02 -15.99
CA ALA A 551 -13.60 -0.34 -16.60
C ALA A 551 -13.52 -1.58 -17.50
N THR A 552 -14.57 -2.39 -17.53
CA THR A 552 -14.69 -3.58 -18.38
C THR A 552 -15.83 -3.41 -19.38
N ALA A 553 -15.65 -3.89 -20.60
CA ALA A 553 -16.68 -3.85 -21.63
C ALA A 553 -16.46 -4.97 -22.66
N THR A 554 -17.39 -5.12 -23.59
CA THR A 554 -17.31 -6.10 -24.67
C THR A 554 -17.08 -5.34 -25.98
N THR A 555 -16.04 -5.72 -26.73
CA THR A 555 -15.74 -5.11 -28.04
C THR A 555 -16.78 -5.49 -29.08
N ALA A 556 -16.79 -4.77 -30.20
CA ALA A 556 -17.74 -5.01 -31.30
C ALA A 556 -17.73 -6.47 -31.82
N ASP A 557 -16.62 -7.19 -31.61
CA ASP A 557 -16.42 -8.60 -31.96
C ASP A 557 -16.64 -9.57 -30.79
N GLY A 558 -17.27 -9.14 -29.69
CA GLY A 558 -17.67 -10.00 -28.59
C GLY A 558 -16.59 -10.32 -27.56
N ARG A 559 -15.39 -9.74 -27.66
CA ARG A 559 -14.28 -10.04 -26.76
C ARG A 559 -14.30 -9.15 -25.51
N PRO A 560 -13.94 -9.68 -24.32
CA PRO A 560 -13.83 -8.86 -23.12
C PRO A 560 -12.63 -7.92 -23.22
N ALA A 561 -12.88 -6.64 -23.01
CA ALA A 561 -11.89 -5.59 -22.93
C ALA A 561 -11.87 -4.95 -21.54
N LYS A 562 -10.69 -4.48 -21.13
CA LYS A 562 -10.49 -3.72 -19.91
C LYS A 562 -9.75 -2.42 -20.23
N CYS A 563 -10.10 -1.35 -19.52
CA CYS A 563 -9.49 -0.05 -19.69
C CYS A 563 -8.14 0.00 -18.94
N PHE A 564 -7.03 0.21 -19.65
CA PHE A 564 -5.68 0.27 -19.07
C PHE A 564 -5.03 1.64 -19.28
N MET A 565 -4.22 2.07 -18.33
CA MET A 565 -3.37 3.27 -18.50
C MET A 565 -2.18 2.95 -19.41
N GLY A 566 -2.09 3.60 -20.57
CA GLY A 566 -0.95 3.50 -21.46
C GLY A 566 0.31 4.16 -20.88
N LYS A 567 1.49 3.83 -21.43
CA LYS A 567 2.77 4.47 -21.06
C LYS A 567 2.78 5.98 -21.32
N ASP A 568 1.91 6.44 -22.20
CA ASP A 568 1.70 7.86 -22.54
C ASP A 568 0.72 8.56 -21.59
N GLY A 569 0.29 7.91 -20.50
CA GLY A 569 -0.63 8.48 -19.52
C GLY A 569 -2.08 8.58 -20.01
N LYS A 570 -2.42 7.94 -21.14
CA LYS A 570 -3.79 7.93 -21.68
C LYS A 570 -4.41 6.54 -21.54
N ALA A 571 -5.63 6.49 -21.01
CA ALA A 571 -6.35 5.25 -20.79
C ALA A 571 -6.99 4.74 -22.09
N ARG A 572 -6.77 3.46 -22.44
CA ARG A 572 -7.30 2.82 -23.66
C ARG A 572 -7.83 1.40 -23.41
N TRP A 573 -8.81 0.98 -24.19
CA TRP A 573 -9.34 -0.39 -24.17
C TRP A 573 -8.27 -1.39 -24.65
N GLY A 574 -7.93 -2.37 -23.81
CA GLY A 574 -6.99 -3.45 -24.10
C GLY A 574 -7.59 -4.82 -23.76
N TYR A 575 -6.89 -5.90 -24.12
CA TYR A 575 -7.33 -7.26 -23.82
C TYR A 575 -7.39 -7.50 -22.31
N ASN A 576 -8.51 -8.05 -21.85
CA ASN A 576 -8.61 -8.54 -20.48
C ASN A 576 -7.88 -9.89 -20.36
N SER A 577 -6.55 -9.87 -20.31
CA SER A 577 -5.73 -11.06 -19.98
C SER A 577 -5.80 -11.29 -18.47
N GLY A 578 -6.97 -11.72 -18.01
CA GLY A 578 -7.20 -12.21 -16.65
C GLY A 578 -6.48 -13.52 -16.41
#